data_AF-A0A9W9DDW6-F1
#
_entry.id   AF-A0A9W9DDW6-F1
#
_cell.length_a   1.000
_cell.length_b   1.000
_cell.length_c   1.000
_cell.angle_alpha   90.00
_cell.angle_beta   90.00
_cell.angle_gamma   90.00
#
_symmetry.space_group_name_H-M   'P 1'
#
loop_
_entity.id
_entity.type
_entity.pdbx_description
1 polymer ?
#
loop_
_entity_poly.entity_id
_entity_poly.type
_entity_poly.pdbx_seq_one_letter_code
_entity_poly.pdbx_strand_id
1 'polypeptide(L)'
;MHFFTKVFAIVSIASATLASLLMERQCIGIFEPCTGSEYTCCQGLTCSAGIPYGSCMPTPGVCGAAGDQCSTEIPTDICCEGLTCSGLDGFCQ
;
A
#
# COMPACT_ATOMS: atom_id res chain seq x y z
N MET A 1 11.23 55.82 -23.84
CA MET A 1 11.70 55.78 -22.45
C MET A 1 10.49 55.59 -21.55
N HIS A 2 10.64 54.76 -20.51
CA HIS A 2 9.65 54.48 -19.46
C HIS A 2 8.45 53.63 -19.86
N PHE A 3 8.02 52.62 -19.11
CA PHE A 3 8.50 51.88 -17.93
C PHE A 3 7.36 50.87 -17.76
N PHE A 4 7.60 49.57 -17.62
CA PHE A 4 6.82 48.68 -16.74
C PHE A 4 7.55 47.33 -16.70
N THR A 5 8.64 47.36 -15.96
CA THR A 5 9.29 46.19 -15.40
C THR A 5 8.39 45.63 -14.29
N LYS A 6 8.41 44.30 -14.16
CA LYS A 6 7.97 43.49 -13.01
C LYS A 6 6.47 43.18 -12.94
N VAL A 7 6.15 41.92 -13.19
CA VAL A 7 5.89 40.86 -12.20
C VAL A 7 4.99 39.89 -12.91
N PHE A 8 5.45 38.66 -13.14
CA PHE A 8 4.66 37.43 -12.91
C PHE A 8 5.64 36.27 -13.06
N ALA A 9 6.48 36.11 -12.03
CA ALA A 9 7.11 34.84 -11.74
C ALA A 9 6.00 33.91 -11.26
N ILE A 10 5.38 33.17 -12.19
CA ILE A 10 4.38 32.17 -11.85
C ILE A 10 5.14 30.90 -11.48
N VAL A 11 5.50 30.86 -10.19
CA VAL A 11 5.48 29.71 -9.29
C VAL A 11 5.46 28.35 -10.01
N SER A 12 6.65 27.78 -10.17
CA SER A 12 6.87 26.36 -10.39
C SER A 12 6.47 25.59 -9.14
N ILE A 13 5.25 25.05 -9.10
CA ILE A 13 4.90 23.99 -8.16
C ILE A 13 3.96 23.01 -8.87
N ALA A 14 4.56 21.93 -9.36
CA ALA A 14 3.93 20.61 -9.40
C ALA A 14 5.06 19.60 -9.22
N SER A 15 5.73 19.72 -8.08
CA SER A 15 6.70 18.73 -7.62
C SER A 15 5.95 17.44 -7.30
N ALA A 16 6.24 16.42 -8.11
CA ALA A 16 6.47 15.04 -7.69
C ALA A 16 5.46 14.41 -6.72
N THR A 17 4.39 13.79 -7.22
CA THR A 17 3.77 12.61 -6.58
C THR A 17 3.06 11.72 -7.61
N LEU A 18 3.78 11.26 -8.64
CA LEU A 18 3.37 10.10 -9.45
C LEU A 18 4.37 8.94 -9.36
N ALA A 19 5.49 9.13 -8.65
CA ALA A 19 6.48 8.08 -8.43
C ALA A 19 5.97 6.92 -7.54
N SER A 20 4.90 7.14 -6.75
CA SER A 20 4.37 6.10 -5.86
C SER A 20 3.46 5.07 -6.55
N LEU A 21 3.02 5.32 -7.79
CA LEU A 21 2.21 4.37 -8.56
C LEU A 21 3.04 3.50 -9.52
N LEU A 22 4.34 3.80 -9.66
CA LEU A 22 5.28 3.12 -10.57
C LEU A 22 6.42 2.40 -9.85
N MET A 23 6.31 2.18 -8.53
CA MET A 23 7.03 1.04 -7.95
C MET A 23 6.22 -0.19 -8.35
N GLU A 24 6.62 -0.78 -9.49
CA GLU A 24 6.51 -2.22 -9.75
C GLU A 24 6.38 -2.95 -8.41
N ARG A 25 5.21 -3.53 -8.14
CA ARG A 25 5.04 -4.37 -6.95
C ARG A 25 6.01 -5.54 -7.08
N GLN A 26 7.20 -5.42 -6.51
CA GLN A 26 8.15 -6.52 -6.30
C GLN A 26 7.63 -7.51 -5.24
N CYS A 27 6.37 -7.37 -4.83
CA CYS A 27 5.74 -8.16 -3.81
C CYS A 27 4.31 -8.53 -4.20
N ILE A 28 3.85 -9.65 -3.67
CA ILE A 28 2.55 -10.25 -3.96
C ILE A 28 1.53 -9.65 -3.01
N GLY A 29 0.42 -9.15 -3.57
CA GLY A 29 -0.64 -8.50 -2.80
C GLY A 29 -1.46 -9.49 -1.97
N ILE A 30 -2.33 -8.96 -1.11
CA ILE A 30 -3.27 -9.75 -0.32
C ILE A 30 -4.16 -10.61 -1.24
N PHE A 31 -4.47 -11.83 -0.81
CA PHE A 31 -5.18 -12.90 -1.54
C PHE A 31 -4.52 -13.43 -2.82
N GLU A 32 -3.52 -12.72 -3.36
CA GLU A 32 -2.79 -13.18 -4.55
C GLU A 32 -1.92 -14.41 -4.22
N PRO A 33 -1.74 -15.33 -5.19
CA PRO A 33 -1.01 -16.56 -5.00
C PRO A 33 0.49 -16.31 -4.81
N CYS A 34 1.07 -16.87 -3.76
CA CYS A 34 2.49 -16.81 -3.41
C CYS A 34 3.24 -18.13 -3.57
N THR A 35 2.55 -19.27 -3.63
CA THR A 35 3.21 -20.56 -3.85
C THR A 35 3.82 -20.65 -5.23
N GLY A 36 5.13 -20.94 -5.29
CA GLY A 36 5.87 -21.07 -6.55
C GLY A 36 6.22 -19.74 -7.22
N SER A 37 5.98 -18.62 -6.55
CA SER A 37 6.40 -17.30 -7.03
C SER A 37 7.84 -16.99 -6.61
N GLU A 38 8.56 -16.25 -7.45
CA GLU A 38 9.89 -15.71 -7.13
C GLU A 38 9.79 -14.45 -6.23
N TYR A 39 8.58 -13.88 -6.11
CA TYR A 39 8.29 -12.70 -5.31
C TYR A 39 7.80 -13.07 -3.92
N THR A 40 8.05 -12.20 -2.94
CA THR A 40 7.57 -12.36 -1.57
C THR A 40 6.26 -11.61 -1.37
N CYS A 41 5.45 -12.00 -0.37
CA CYS A 41 4.28 -11.22 -0.02
C CYS A 41 4.65 -9.80 0.42
N CYS A 42 3.78 -8.83 0.14
CA CYS A 42 4.01 -7.46 0.57
C CYS A 42 4.07 -7.33 2.09
N GLN A 43 4.58 -6.19 2.58
CA GLN A 43 4.73 -5.93 4.00
C GLN A 43 3.41 -6.16 4.76
N GLY A 44 3.52 -6.75 5.95
CA GLY A 44 2.38 -7.18 6.77
C GLY A 44 1.76 -8.51 6.36
N LEU A 45 2.08 -9.03 5.17
CA LEU A 45 1.53 -10.28 4.65
C LEU A 45 2.54 -11.44 4.76
N THR A 46 2.02 -12.64 4.97
CA THR A 46 2.73 -13.91 4.96
C THR A 46 2.05 -14.87 3.99
N CYS A 47 2.85 -15.69 3.30
CA CYS A 47 2.32 -16.74 2.45
C CYS A 47 1.63 -17.79 3.32
N SER A 48 0.30 -17.90 3.21
CA SER A 48 -0.50 -18.77 4.05
C SER A 48 -0.28 -20.25 3.70
N ALA A 49 0.06 -21.05 4.70
CA ALA A 49 -0.02 -22.51 4.64
C ALA A 49 -1.42 -23.05 5.02
N GLY A 50 -2.34 -22.18 5.45
CA GLY A 50 -3.75 -22.47 5.74
C GLY A 50 -4.68 -22.05 4.60
N ILE A 51 -5.99 -22.25 4.72
CA ILE A 51 -6.96 -21.93 3.64
C ILE A 51 -7.21 -20.41 3.56
N PRO A 52 -7.11 -19.78 2.36
CA PRO A 52 -6.70 -20.37 1.08
C PRO A 52 -5.18 -20.61 1.03
N TYR A 53 -4.82 -21.87 0.74
CA TYR A 53 -3.41 -22.30 0.72
C TYR A 53 -2.68 -21.60 -0.42
N GLY A 54 -1.51 -21.07 -0.10
CA GLY A 54 -0.64 -20.47 -1.09
C GLY A 54 -1.07 -19.10 -1.56
N SER A 55 -1.86 -18.38 -0.77
CA SER A 55 -2.14 -16.94 -0.97
C SER A 55 -1.47 -16.10 0.10
N CYS A 56 -1.13 -14.85 -0.22
CA CYS A 56 -0.66 -13.89 0.77
C CYS A 56 -1.81 -13.44 1.67
N MET A 57 -1.65 -13.65 2.97
CA MET A 57 -2.64 -13.29 4.00
C MET A 57 -1.96 -12.44 5.07
N PRO A 58 -2.70 -11.64 5.85
CA PRO A 58 -2.15 -10.95 7.01
C PRO A 58 -1.37 -11.89 7.93
N THR A 59 -0.22 -11.45 8.40
CA THR A 59 0.66 -12.27 9.24
C THR A 59 -0.03 -12.56 10.58
N PRO A 60 -0.27 -13.83 10.96
CA PRO A 60 -0.99 -14.15 12.19
C PRO A 60 -0.33 -13.57 13.44
N GLY A 61 -1.13 -12.91 14.29
CA GLY A 61 -0.66 -12.30 15.54
C GLY A 61 0.11 -10.99 15.36
N VAL A 62 0.17 -10.44 14.15
CA VAL A 62 0.77 -9.14 13.84
C VAL A 62 -0.30 -8.25 13.24
N CYS A 63 -0.46 -7.05 13.80
CA CYS A 63 -1.33 -6.02 13.22
C CYS A 63 -0.60 -5.26 12.10
N GLY A 64 -1.33 -4.82 11.08
CA GLY A 64 -0.80 -4.03 9.97
C GLY A 64 -0.50 -2.58 10.35
N ALA A 65 0.67 -2.10 9.96
CA ALA A 65 1.07 -0.70 10.11
C ALA A 65 0.41 0.17 9.02
N ALA A 66 0.52 1.49 9.14
CA ALA A 66 -0.02 2.41 8.14
C ALA A 66 0.61 2.14 6.76
N GLY A 67 -0.23 1.91 5.74
CA GLY A 67 0.19 1.52 4.40
C GLY A 67 0.35 0.02 4.16
N ASP A 68 0.23 -0.83 5.19
CA ASP A 68 0.14 -2.27 5.00
C ASP A 68 -1.20 -2.64 4.36
N GLN A 69 -1.20 -3.71 3.55
CA GLN A 69 -2.41 -4.18 2.89
C GLN A 69 -3.34 -4.86 3.89
N CYS A 70 -4.63 -4.60 3.75
CA CYS A 70 -5.66 -5.10 4.64
C CYS A 70 -6.91 -5.50 3.85
N SER A 71 -7.78 -6.30 4.45
CA SER A 71 -9.05 -6.70 3.83
C SER A 71 -10.17 -6.80 4.85
N THR A 72 -11.27 -6.11 4.64
CA THR A 72 -12.46 -6.23 5.51
C THR A 72 -13.06 -7.64 5.57
N GLU A 73 -12.68 -8.56 4.67
CA GLU A 73 -13.08 -9.97 4.71
C GLU A 73 -12.34 -10.77 5.82
N ILE A 74 -11.26 -10.22 6.37
CA ILE A 74 -10.45 -10.87 7.41
C ILE A 74 -10.74 -10.19 8.75
N PRO A 75 -11.62 -10.74 9.61
CA PRO A 75 -12.20 -9.99 10.72
C PRO A 75 -11.28 -9.71 11.92
N THR A 76 -10.03 -10.20 11.93
CA THR A 76 -9.13 -10.13 13.10
C THR A 76 -7.94 -9.21 12.88
N ASP A 77 -7.79 -8.19 13.75
CA ASP A 77 -6.57 -7.42 14.03
C ASP A 77 -5.71 -7.05 12.81
N ILE A 78 -6.37 -6.66 11.71
CA ILE A 78 -5.70 -6.43 10.42
C ILE A 78 -4.84 -5.18 10.45
N CYS A 79 -5.26 -4.17 11.20
CA CYS A 79 -4.58 -2.89 11.33
C CYS A 79 -4.33 -2.61 12.82
N CYS A 80 -3.18 -2.04 13.13
CA CYS A 80 -2.83 -1.68 14.51
C CYS A 80 -3.79 -0.62 15.09
N GLU A 81 -3.77 -0.48 16.41
CA GLU A 81 -4.67 0.43 17.13
C GLU A 81 -4.66 1.85 16.53
N GLY A 82 -5.86 2.39 16.28
CA GLY A 82 -6.05 3.71 15.68
C GLY A 82 -6.02 3.74 14.15
N LEU A 83 -5.78 2.61 13.48
CA LEU A 83 -5.84 2.47 12.03
C LEU A 83 -7.07 1.66 11.60
N THR A 84 -7.56 1.96 10.41
CA THR A 84 -8.74 1.33 9.82
C THR A 84 -8.44 0.76 8.46
N CYS A 85 -9.07 -0.37 8.16
CA CYS A 85 -9.04 -0.94 6.81
C CYS A 85 -10.26 -0.45 6.02
N SER A 86 -10.02 0.37 5.00
CA SER A 86 -11.07 0.88 4.12
C SER A 86 -11.14 0.09 2.81
N GLY A 87 -11.67 -1.14 2.85
CA GLY A 87 -12.00 -1.91 1.64
C GLY A 87 -11.70 -3.41 1.70
N LEU A 88 -12.19 -4.12 0.67
CA LEU A 88 -11.90 -5.54 0.45
C LEU A 88 -10.41 -5.79 0.17
N ASP A 89 -9.78 -4.88 -0.58
CA ASP A 89 -8.33 -4.84 -0.80
C ASP A 89 -7.87 -3.40 -0.54
N GLY A 90 -7.71 -3.07 0.73
CA GLY A 90 -7.40 -1.73 1.20
C GLY A 90 -5.99 -1.61 1.78
N PHE A 91 -5.76 -0.47 2.43
CA PHE A 91 -4.57 -0.23 3.23
C PHE A 91 -4.98 0.26 4.62
N CYS A 92 -4.17 -0.05 5.63
CA CYS A 92 -4.36 0.49 6.97
C CYS A 92 -4.07 1.99 6.98
N GLN A 93 -5.05 2.79 7.41
CA GLN A 93 -4.99 4.26 7.45
C GLN A 93 -5.81 4.86 8.58
#